data_AF-A0A8H4M3F9-F1
#
_entry.id   AF-A0A8H4M3F9-F1
#
_cell.length_a   1.000
_cell.length_b   1.000
_cell.length_c   1.000
_cell.angle_alpha   90.00
_cell.angle_beta   90.00
_cell.angle_gamma   90.00
#
_symmetry.space_group_name_H-M   'P 1'
#
loop_
_entity.id
_entity.type
_entity.pdbx_description
1 polymer ?
#
loop_
_entity_poly.entity_id
_entity_poly.type
_entity_poly.pdbx_seq_one_letter_code
_entity_poly.pdbx_strand_id
1 'polypeptide(L)'
;MLFSRVTFAWANMFCFTKAGKASSSASGGAQSTAYQATNEIILKYASVSPMIQSNSGTMEVTSRSKRSLAGQPILDVVKAEMDFGISFFGDFCGVENRGGQYRMVFTARFQKAPDTLHLISCPKVIRAGDLSPAQRESLRINLEAVSDRMAKEEWDKLESRFEIVKRDWLIVLDA
;
A
#
# COMPACT_ATOMS: atom_id res chain seq x y z
N MET A 1 2.88 -5.16 -42.23
CA MET A 1 3.73 -4.36 -41.31
C MET A 1 2.90 -3.15 -40.93
N LEU A 2 2.26 -3.09 -39.75
CA LEU A 2 2.79 -2.91 -38.38
C LEU A 2 2.58 -1.45 -37.91
N PHE A 3 1.71 -1.34 -36.88
CA PHE A 3 1.51 -0.28 -35.87
C PHE A 3 0.93 1.07 -36.30
N SER A 4 -0.29 1.43 -35.85
CA SER A 4 -0.72 1.85 -34.51
C SER A 4 -0.20 3.23 -34.10
N ARG A 5 -1.10 4.22 -34.08
CA ARG A 5 -0.99 5.43 -33.24
C ARG A 5 -2.35 5.64 -32.55
N VAL A 6 -2.50 5.02 -31.39
CA VAL A 6 -3.59 5.36 -30.45
C VAL A 6 -3.01 6.34 -29.45
N THR A 7 -3.45 7.58 -29.55
CA THR A 7 -3.32 8.58 -28.49
C THR A 7 -4.40 8.33 -27.45
N PHE A 8 -4.02 7.87 -26.26
CA PHE A 8 -4.91 7.87 -25.10
C PHE A 8 -4.82 9.23 -24.41
N ALA A 9 -5.85 10.05 -24.57
CA ALA A 9 -6.14 11.15 -23.65
C ALA A 9 -7.04 10.63 -22.54
N TRP A 10 -6.58 10.76 -21.30
CA TRP A 10 -7.32 10.39 -20.10
C TRP A 10 -8.33 11.50 -19.78
N ALA A 11 -9.63 11.21 -19.90
CA ALA A 11 -10.68 12.10 -19.42
C ALA A 11 -11.72 11.28 -18.66
N ASN A 12 -11.47 11.05 -17.37
CA ASN A 12 -12.49 10.59 -16.43
C ASN A 12 -13.32 11.80 -15.99
N MET A 13 -14.31 12.16 -16.79
CA MET A 13 -15.35 13.13 -16.42
C MET A 13 -16.51 12.36 -15.79
N PHE A 14 -16.54 12.26 -14.47
CA PHE A 14 -17.71 11.76 -13.73
C PHE A 14 -18.73 12.89 -13.57
N CYS A 15 -19.80 12.86 -14.36
CA CYS A 15 -20.98 13.72 -14.16
C CYS A 15 -22.01 12.97 -13.30
N PHE A 16 -22.25 13.47 -12.08
CA PHE A 16 -23.47 13.12 -11.33
C PHE A 16 -24.59 14.05 -11.76
N THR A 17 -25.53 13.55 -12.58
CA THR A 17 -26.80 14.25 -12.82
C THR A 17 -27.87 13.76 -11.85
N LYS A 18 -28.44 14.74 -11.16
CA LYS A 18 -29.50 14.64 -10.16
C LYS A 18 -30.77 14.06 -10.80
N ALA A 19 -31.45 13.19 -10.05
CA ALA A 19 -32.70 12.55 -10.41
C ALA A 19 -33.80 13.55 -10.82
N GLY A 20 -34.47 13.26 -11.94
CA GLY A 20 -35.66 13.98 -12.41
C GLY A 20 -36.45 13.12 -13.41
N LYS A 21 -37.57 12.58 -12.93
CA LYS A 21 -38.64 11.85 -13.63
C LYS A 21 -38.72 12.00 -15.17
N ALA A 22 -38.73 10.87 -15.86
CA ALA A 22 -39.53 10.68 -17.07
C ALA A 22 -40.20 9.30 -17.00
N SER A 23 -41.52 9.30 -16.84
CA SER A 23 -42.37 8.12 -16.99
C SER A 23 -42.52 7.80 -18.48
N SER A 24 -42.36 6.55 -18.89
CA SER A 24 -43.14 5.94 -19.97
C SER A 24 -43.03 4.42 -19.93
N SER A 25 -44.20 3.79 -20.07
CA SER A 25 -44.54 2.39 -19.87
C SER A 25 -44.33 1.51 -21.12
N ALA A 26 -43.85 0.28 -20.93
CA ALA A 26 -44.25 -0.93 -21.67
C ALA A 26 -43.66 -2.13 -20.89
N SER A 27 -44.45 -2.86 -20.10
CA SER A 27 -45.19 -4.07 -20.52
C SER A 27 -44.30 -5.09 -21.21
N GLY A 28 -43.95 -6.17 -20.48
CA GLY A 28 -43.23 -7.32 -21.01
C GLY A 28 -42.55 -8.11 -19.89
N GLY A 29 -43.29 -9.01 -19.25
CA GLY A 29 -42.77 -9.93 -18.24
C GLY A 29 -41.82 -10.96 -18.85
N ALA A 30 -40.54 -10.61 -18.96
CA ALA A 30 -39.46 -11.56 -19.17
C ALA A 30 -38.26 -11.12 -18.32
N GLN A 31 -37.81 -11.98 -17.41
CA GLN A 31 -36.51 -11.78 -16.76
C GLN A 31 -35.45 -11.71 -17.87
N SER A 32 -34.69 -10.62 -17.91
CA SER A 32 -33.60 -10.45 -18.86
C SER A 32 -32.62 -11.63 -18.74
N THR A 33 -32.21 -12.19 -19.87
CA THR A 33 -31.18 -13.25 -19.98
C THR A 33 -29.89 -12.89 -19.23
N ALA A 34 -29.60 -11.59 -19.09
CA ALA A 34 -28.47 -11.11 -18.28
C ALA A 34 -28.63 -11.40 -16.78
N TYR A 35 -29.85 -11.36 -16.24
CA TYR A 35 -30.14 -11.63 -14.84
C TYR A 35 -30.03 -13.13 -14.53
N GLN A 36 -30.47 -14.00 -15.45
CA GLN A 36 -30.25 -15.44 -15.34
C GLN A 36 -28.77 -15.80 -15.42
N ALA A 37 -28.02 -15.25 -16.38
CA ALA A 37 -26.59 -15.50 -16.51
C ALA A 37 -25.81 -15.07 -15.25
N THR A 38 -26.19 -13.96 -14.63
CA THR A 38 -25.56 -13.49 -13.39
C THR A 38 -25.81 -14.45 -12.22
N ASN A 39 -27.05 -14.92 -12.08
CA ASN A 39 -27.41 -15.89 -11.03
C ASN A 39 -26.71 -17.25 -11.23
N GLU A 40 -26.56 -17.72 -12.46
CA GLU A 40 -25.83 -18.96 -12.75
C GLU A 40 -24.35 -18.85 -12.38
N ILE A 41 -23.70 -17.71 -12.67
CA ILE A 41 -22.32 -17.47 -12.29
C ILE A 41 -22.21 -17.43 -10.76
N ILE A 42 -23.08 -16.70 -10.07
CA ILE A 42 -23.07 -16.61 -8.60
C ILE A 42 -23.25 -17.99 -7.97
N LEU A 43 -24.20 -18.80 -8.45
CA LEU A 43 -24.42 -20.16 -7.95
C LEU A 43 -23.24 -21.09 -8.24
N LYS A 44 -22.61 -20.96 -9.40
CA LYS A 44 -21.46 -21.78 -9.79
C LYS A 44 -20.24 -21.56 -8.89
N TYR A 45 -20.06 -20.34 -8.37
CA TYR A 45 -18.92 -20.01 -7.50
C TYR A 45 -19.25 -19.98 -6.01
N ALA A 46 -20.52 -20.14 -5.62
CA ALA A 46 -20.94 -20.19 -4.21
C ALA A 46 -20.40 -21.40 -3.44
N SER A 47 -20.08 -22.51 -4.12
CA SER A 47 -19.59 -23.75 -3.51
C SER A 47 -18.07 -23.91 -3.54
N VAL A 48 -17.33 -22.96 -4.11
CA VAL A 48 -15.87 -23.05 -4.19
C VAL A 48 -15.27 -22.55 -2.89
N SER A 49 -14.85 -23.46 -2.01
CA SER A 49 -14.10 -23.12 -0.80
C SER A 49 -12.81 -22.40 -1.19
N PRO A 50 -12.51 -21.22 -0.59
CA PRO A 50 -11.28 -20.52 -0.89
C PRO A 50 -10.08 -21.37 -0.44
N MET A 51 -9.16 -21.61 -1.36
CA MET A 51 -7.94 -22.37 -1.11
C MET A 51 -7.08 -21.59 -0.08
N ILE A 52 -7.04 -22.07 1.16
CA ILE A 52 -6.18 -21.51 2.21
C ILE A 52 -4.75 -21.95 1.89
N GLN A 53 -3.96 -21.06 1.30
CA GLN A 53 -2.51 -21.24 1.26
C GLN A 53 -1.94 -20.96 2.65
N SER A 54 -1.52 -22.02 3.32
CA SER A 54 -0.85 -21.99 4.60
C SER A 54 0.65 -21.86 4.38
N ASN A 55 1.18 -20.63 4.41
CA ASN A 55 2.63 -20.38 4.44
C ASN A 55 2.99 -19.58 5.70
N SER A 56 3.85 -20.20 6.50
CA SER A 56 4.48 -19.70 7.72
C SER A 56 5.30 -18.42 7.46
N GLY A 57 5.01 -17.39 8.25
CA GLY A 57 5.63 -16.07 8.21
C GLY A 57 4.63 -15.03 8.71
N THR A 58 4.47 -14.90 10.03
CA THR A 58 3.39 -14.11 10.64
C THR A 58 3.67 -12.61 10.50
N MET A 59 3.24 -12.04 9.37
CA MET A 59 2.98 -10.62 9.22
C MET A 59 1.55 -10.37 9.68
N GLU A 60 1.34 -9.59 10.75
CA GLU A 60 -0.02 -9.21 11.14
C GLU A 60 -0.58 -8.25 10.09
N VAL A 61 -1.48 -8.77 9.25
CA VAL A 61 -2.06 -8.04 8.11
C VAL A 61 -3.10 -7.05 8.60
N THR A 62 -2.76 -5.76 8.62
CA THR A 62 -3.73 -4.68 8.49
C THR A 62 -3.77 -4.20 7.05
N SER A 63 -4.94 -4.37 6.42
CA SER A 63 -5.38 -3.85 5.11
C SER A 63 -5.27 -4.77 3.87
N ARG A 64 -6.34 -4.71 3.07
CA ARG A 64 -6.69 -5.61 1.96
C ARG A 64 -6.20 -5.03 0.63
N SER A 65 -4.91 -5.19 0.29
CA SER A 65 -4.39 -5.22 -1.10
C SER A 65 -2.85 -5.30 -1.14
N LYS A 66 -2.25 -6.44 -0.80
CA LYS A 66 -0.77 -6.63 -0.89
C LYS A 66 -0.37 -7.98 -1.47
N ARG A 67 -1.01 -8.40 -2.56
CA ARG A 67 -0.75 -9.72 -3.17
C ARG A 67 0.55 -9.78 -3.99
N SER A 68 1.22 -8.65 -4.29
CA SER A 68 2.46 -8.60 -5.12
C SER A 68 3.76 -8.31 -4.36
N LEU A 69 3.72 -8.02 -3.06
CA LEU A 69 4.92 -7.77 -2.24
C LEU A 69 5.35 -9.01 -1.43
N ALA A 70 4.53 -10.06 -1.47
CA ALA A 70 4.80 -11.33 -0.77
C ALA A 70 6.07 -11.98 -1.35
N GLY A 71 7.10 -12.13 -0.53
CA GLY A 71 8.39 -12.73 -0.89
C GLY A 71 9.48 -11.73 -1.30
N GLN A 72 9.20 -10.43 -1.35
CA GLN A 72 10.26 -9.43 -1.52
C GLN A 72 11.11 -9.29 -0.24
N PRO A 73 12.42 -9.07 -0.35
CA PRO A 73 13.26 -8.79 0.80
C PRO A 73 12.87 -7.44 1.42
N ILE A 74 12.81 -7.40 2.76
CA ILE A 74 12.68 -6.15 3.52
C ILE A 74 14.08 -5.58 3.70
N LEU A 75 14.29 -4.36 3.21
CA LEU A 75 15.59 -3.69 3.26
C LEU A 75 15.67 -2.75 4.46
N ASP A 76 16.85 -2.64 5.05
CA ASP A 76 17.10 -1.66 6.12
C ASP A 76 17.14 -0.25 5.52
N VAL A 77 16.48 0.71 6.18
CA VAL A 77 16.33 2.08 5.68
C VAL A 77 17.65 2.77 5.37
N VAL A 78 18.69 2.61 6.20
CA VAL A 78 19.99 3.28 5.98
C VAL A 78 20.69 2.65 4.79
N LYS A 79 20.68 1.33 4.72
CA LYS A 79 21.27 0.60 3.61
C LYS A 79 20.55 0.91 2.29
N ALA A 80 19.22 1.00 2.30
CA ALA A 80 18.44 1.33 1.11
C ALA A 80 18.72 2.75 0.61
N GLU A 81 18.81 3.72 1.52
CA GLU A 81 19.17 5.11 1.18
C GLU A 81 20.59 5.20 0.59
N MET A 82 21.55 4.47 1.17
CA MET A 82 22.94 4.46 0.70
C MET A 82 23.08 3.79 -0.67
N ASP A 83 22.50 2.60 -0.85
CA ASP A 83 22.71 1.78 -2.04
C ASP A 83 21.87 2.26 -3.23
N PHE A 84 20.64 2.71 -2.98
CA PHE A 84 19.66 3.00 -4.03
C PHE A 84 19.14 4.44 -4.05
N GLY A 85 19.21 5.15 -2.92
CA GLY A 85 18.55 6.44 -2.72
C GLY A 85 17.04 6.28 -2.67
N ILE A 86 16.41 6.60 -1.54
CA ILE A 86 14.96 6.56 -1.41
C ILE A 86 14.40 7.84 -2.02
N SER A 87 13.51 7.68 -3.01
CA SER A 87 12.84 8.83 -3.60
C SER A 87 11.60 9.23 -2.80
N PHE A 88 10.87 8.22 -2.31
CA PHE A 88 9.59 8.41 -1.65
C PHE A 88 9.23 7.18 -0.83
N PHE A 89 8.69 7.39 0.37
CA PHE A 89 8.01 6.35 1.14
C PHE A 89 6.52 6.37 0.85
N GLY A 90 5.93 5.21 0.59
CA GLY A 90 4.50 5.01 0.44
C GLY A 90 3.82 4.55 1.73
N ASP A 91 2.93 3.58 1.59
CA ASP A 91 2.03 3.15 2.66
C ASP A 91 2.72 2.31 3.74
N PHE A 92 2.21 2.45 4.97
CA PHE A 92 2.52 1.55 6.07
C PHE A 92 2.08 0.12 5.75
N CYS A 93 2.94 -0.85 6.09
CA CYS A 93 2.74 -2.25 5.80
C CYS A 93 2.56 -3.15 7.00
N GLY A 94 3.04 -2.72 8.16
CA GLY A 94 3.00 -3.52 9.37
C GLY A 94 4.26 -3.33 10.17
N VAL A 95 4.42 -4.20 11.15
CA VAL A 95 5.57 -4.21 12.05
C VAL A 95 6.30 -5.53 11.87
N GLU A 96 7.63 -5.47 11.79
CA GLU A 96 8.48 -6.65 11.92
C GLU A 96 9.18 -6.63 13.28
N ASN A 97 9.47 -7.82 13.82
CA ASN A 97 10.32 -7.96 14.99
C ASN A 97 11.68 -8.50 14.53
N ARG A 98 12.72 -7.68 14.71
CA ARG A 98 14.09 -8.05 14.35
C ARG A 98 14.99 -7.92 15.58
N GLY A 99 15.39 -9.06 16.14
CA GLY A 99 16.27 -9.10 17.32
C GLY A 99 15.62 -8.53 18.58
N GLY A 100 14.30 -8.70 18.76
CA GLY A 100 13.56 -8.19 19.90
C GLY A 100 13.17 -6.71 19.78
N GLN A 101 13.50 -6.06 18.67
CA GLN A 101 13.10 -4.68 18.39
C GLN A 101 12.03 -4.64 17.31
N TYR A 102 10.91 -4.00 17.63
CA TYR A 102 9.87 -3.71 16.64
C TYR A 102 10.34 -2.63 15.67
N ARG A 103 10.11 -2.87 14.38
CA ARG A 103 10.44 -1.95 13.29
C ARG A 103 9.22 -1.77 12.41
N MET A 104 8.95 -0.54 12.01
CA MET A 104 7.84 -0.25 11.10
C MET A 104 8.29 -0.58 9.68
N VAL A 105 7.41 -1.22 8.92
CA VAL A 105 7.66 -1.54 7.51
C VAL A 105 6.81 -0.63 6.64
N PHE A 106 7.43 0.01 5.67
CA PHE A 106 6.79 0.86 4.68
C PHE A 106 7.06 0.35 3.28
N THR A 107 6.18 0.68 2.34
CA THR A 107 6.58 0.66 0.93
C THR A 107 7.46 1.86 0.63
N ALA A 108 8.39 1.74 -0.31
CA ALA A 108 9.18 2.85 -0.82
C ALA A 108 9.52 2.65 -2.30
N ARG A 109 9.84 3.76 -2.96
CA ARG A 109 10.42 3.81 -4.30
C ARG A 109 11.85 4.31 -4.21
N PHE A 110 12.70 3.79 -5.10
CA PHE A 110 14.09 4.21 -5.18
C PHE A 110 14.31 5.14 -6.35
N GLN A 111 15.29 6.03 -6.23
CA GLN A 111 15.70 6.93 -7.31
C GLN A 111 16.21 6.15 -8.52
N LYS A 112 16.97 5.07 -8.29
CA LYS A 112 17.46 4.19 -9.36
C LYS A 112 16.37 3.32 -10.02
N ALA A 113 15.24 3.11 -9.33
CA ALA A 113 14.16 2.22 -9.79
C ALA A 113 12.78 2.76 -9.35
N PRO A 114 12.31 3.89 -9.93
CA PRO A 114 11.12 4.59 -9.45
C PRO A 114 9.80 3.84 -9.71
N ASP A 115 9.79 2.92 -10.68
CA ASP A 115 8.59 2.18 -11.06
C ASP A 115 8.32 0.95 -10.18
N THR A 116 9.27 0.58 -9.32
CA THR A 116 9.16 -0.60 -8.46
C THR A 116 8.95 -0.20 -7.00
N LEU A 117 8.00 -0.87 -6.34
CA LEU A 117 7.80 -0.76 -4.90
C LEU A 117 8.67 -1.78 -4.18
N HIS A 118 9.31 -1.32 -3.10
CA HIS A 118 10.14 -2.11 -2.20
C HIS A 118 9.65 -1.99 -0.77
N LEU A 119 9.93 -2.98 0.07
CA LEU A 119 9.63 -2.93 1.50
C LEU A 119 10.86 -2.44 2.27
N ILE A 120 10.67 -1.40 3.07
CA ILE A 120 11.70 -0.79 3.91
C ILE A 120 11.34 -0.96 5.38
N SER A 121 12.26 -1.53 6.15
CA SER A 121 12.20 -1.59 7.60
C SER A 121 12.85 -0.33 8.20
N CYS A 122 12.07 0.39 9.00
CA CYS A 122 12.50 1.56 9.77
C CYS A 122 12.52 1.24 11.28
N PRO A 123 13.69 1.24 11.93
CA PRO A 123 13.74 1.23 13.40
C PRO A 123 13.24 2.55 13.99
N LYS A 124 12.94 2.56 15.30
CA LYS A 124 12.59 3.78 16.06
C LYS A 124 13.60 4.90 15.87
N VAL A 125 14.87 4.53 16.05
CA VAL A 125 16.02 5.42 15.97
C VAL A 125 16.89 4.96 14.81
N ILE A 126 17.02 5.81 13.82
CA ILE A 126 17.82 5.60 12.61
C ILE A 126 19.16 6.30 12.82
N ARG A 127 20.22 5.51 13.01
CA ARG A 127 21.59 6.02 13.07
C ARG A 127 22.10 6.17 11.66
N ALA A 128 22.12 7.41 11.18
CA ALA A 128 22.39 7.73 9.78
C ALA A 128 23.78 8.36 9.57
N GLY A 129 24.76 8.07 10.45
CA GLY A 129 26.09 8.67 10.37
C GLY A 129 26.86 8.38 9.08
N ASP A 130 26.52 7.28 8.41
CA ASP A 130 27.11 6.90 7.11
C ASP A 130 26.45 7.64 5.93
N LEU A 131 25.34 8.35 6.14
CA LEU A 131 24.66 9.12 5.11
C LEU A 131 25.20 10.55 5.03
N SER A 132 25.25 11.11 3.82
CA SER A 132 25.59 12.52 3.63
C SER A 132 24.54 13.44 4.29
N PRO A 133 24.89 14.68 4.66
CA PRO A 133 23.93 15.63 5.24
C PRO A 133 22.65 15.80 4.41
N ALA A 134 22.78 15.85 3.08
CA ALA A 134 21.63 15.97 2.18
C ALA A 134 20.72 14.73 2.20
N GLN A 135 21.31 13.52 2.24
CA GLN A 135 20.54 12.28 2.34
C GLN A 135 19.82 12.16 3.69
N ARG A 136 20.48 12.54 4.79
CA ARG A 136 19.85 12.56 6.12
C ARG A 136 18.65 13.49 6.15
N GLU A 137 18.80 14.68 5.59
CA GLU A 137 17.72 15.65 5.55
C GLU A 137 16.56 15.18 4.66
N SER A 138 16.86 14.64 3.49
CA SER A 138 15.84 14.04 2.62
C SER A 138 15.10 12.90 3.33
N LEU A 139 15.82 12.05 4.07
CA LEU A 139 15.24 10.96 4.84
C LEU A 139 14.32 11.47 5.96
N ARG A 140 14.75 12.52 6.71
CA ARG A 140 13.92 13.17 7.74
C ARG A 140 12.59 13.67 7.16
N ILE A 141 12.66 14.48 6.11
CA ILE A 141 11.49 15.08 5.46
C ILE A 141 10.52 13.98 4.98
N ASN A 142 11.06 12.93 4.36
CA ASN A 142 10.25 11.84 3.84
C ASN A 142 9.56 11.03 4.95
N LEU A 143 10.26 10.76 6.06
CA LEU A 143 9.70 10.02 7.20
C LEU A 143 8.66 10.84 7.97
N GLU A 144 8.89 12.14 8.13
CA GLU A 144 7.92 13.06 8.71
C GLU A 144 6.64 13.10 7.87
N ALA A 145 6.77 13.22 6.55
CA ALA A 145 5.64 13.19 5.63
C ALA A 145 4.82 11.88 5.71
N VAL A 146 5.47 10.73 5.89
CA VAL A 146 4.75 9.45 6.11
C VAL A 146 4.06 9.45 7.46
N SER A 147 4.75 9.90 8.50
CA SER A 147 4.23 9.93 9.86
C SER A 147 2.92 10.73 9.96
N ASP A 148 2.84 11.82 9.19
CA ASP A 148 1.65 12.67 9.11
C ASP A 148 0.53 12.12 8.24
N ARG A 149 0.85 11.28 7.24
CA ARG A 149 -0.17 10.63 6.41
C ARG A 149 -0.83 9.43 7.09
N MET A 150 -0.16 8.79 8.05
CA MET A 150 -0.70 7.66 8.78
C MET A 150 -1.92 8.07 9.61
N ALA A 151 -2.99 7.28 9.52
CA ALA A 151 -4.23 7.57 10.21
C ALA A 151 -4.06 7.42 11.73
N LYS A 152 -4.83 8.19 12.52
CA LYS A 152 -4.76 8.11 13.98
C LYS A 152 -5.03 6.69 14.49
N GLU A 153 -5.96 5.98 13.87
CA GLU A 153 -6.31 4.60 14.24
C GLU A 153 -5.17 3.61 13.98
N GLU A 154 -4.27 3.90 13.03
CA GLU A 154 -3.06 3.10 12.82
C GLU A 154 -2.04 3.37 13.94
N TRP A 155 -1.85 4.64 14.31
CA TRP A 155 -1.02 5.02 15.44
C TRP A 155 -1.52 4.45 16.77
N ASP A 156 -2.82 4.50 17.05
CA ASP A 156 -3.42 3.95 18.27
C ASP A 156 -3.21 2.42 18.36
N LYS A 157 -3.27 1.71 17.22
CA LYS A 157 -2.95 0.26 17.15
C LYS A 157 -1.47 -0.02 17.40
N LEU A 158 -0.60 0.81 16.85
CA LEU A 158 0.84 0.71 17.02
C LEU A 158 1.25 0.93 18.48
N GLU A 159 0.66 1.92 19.13
CA GLU A 159 0.89 2.21 20.54
C GLU A 159 0.39 1.07 21.44
N SER A 160 -0.85 0.62 21.25
CA SER A 160 -1.45 -0.42 22.10
C SER A 160 -0.81 -1.80 21.98
N ARG A 161 -0.30 -2.18 20.79
CA ARG A 161 0.24 -3.52 20.55
C ARG A 161 1.76 -3.61 20.66
N PHE A 162 2.46 -2.55 20.28
CA PHE A 162 3.91 -2.58 20.09
C PHE A 162 4.62 -1.48 20.87
N GLU A 163 3.90 -0.67 21.65
CA GLU A 163 4.44 0.50 22.37
C GLU A 163 5.11 1.52 21.43
N ILE A 164 4.62 1.59 20.18
CA ILE A 164 5.13 2.50 19.14
C ILE A 164 4.28 3.77 19.16
N VAL A 165 4.86 4.86 19.69
CA VAL A 165 4.19 6.17 19.81
C VAL A 165 4.68 7.13 18.73
N LYS A 166 3.76 7.82 18.03
CA LYS A 166 4.07 8.74 16.91
C LYS A 166 5.18 9.74 17.24
N ARG A 167 5.09 10.42 18.39
CA ARG A 167 6.00 11.51 18.79
C ARG A 167 7.44 11.06 19.03
N ASP A 168 7.64 9.77 19.30
CA ASP A 168 8.94 9.20 19.70
C ASP A 168 9.52 8.29 18.62
N TRP A 169 8.92 8.23 17.41
CA TRP A 169 9.29 7.28 16.36
C TRP A 169 9.84 7.95 15.09
N LEU A 170 10.66 7.22 14.32
CA LEU A 170 11.35 7.66 13.10
C LEU A 170 12.39 8.77 13.33
N ILE A 171 13.13 8.70 14.44
CA ILE A 171 14.14 9.70 14.80
C ILE A 171 15.41 9.44 13.99
N VAL A 172 15.83 10.40 13.16
CA VAL A 172 17.08 10.32 12.38
C VAL A 172 18.21 11.06 13.11
N LEU A 173 19.19 10.29 13.60
CA LEU A 173 20.37 10.81 14.30
C LEU A 173 21.58 10.89 13.38
N ASP A 174 22.39 11.93 13.60
CA ASP A 174 23.60 12.20 12.84
C ASP A 174 24.78 11.29 13.21
N ALA A 175 24.81 10.78 14.45
CA ALA A 175 25.62 9.68 14.98
C ALA A 175 25.21 9.42 16.44
#